data_AF-A0A6N0LN73-F1
#
_entry.id   AF-A0A6N0LN73-F1
#
_cell.length_a   1.000
_cell.length_b   1.000
_cell.length_c   1.000
_cell.angle_alpha   90.00
_cell.angle_beta   90.00
_cell.angle_gamma   90.00
#
_symmetry.space_group_name_H-M   'P 1'
#
loop_
_entity.id
_entity.type
_entity.pdbx_description
1 polymer ?
#
loop_
_entity_poly.entity_id
_entity_poly.type
_entity_poly.pdbx_seq_one_letter_code
_entity_poly.pdbx_strand_id
1 'polypeptide(L)'
;MLVPLTRQKFEQVIPLIATGLQYKYYWGKFSNFLQRLLISVVAVVVVLLVTVVFKLEFASIVFVLGVISAFFWLWYPVFQASMRNLQCRRYKYGGFFRGRVLDWWITDQLMGKQETVNSKGELVIVENREKQINLEVGDETGFTIEFVAPLRPAHKVITRGQIAEMVVLSNRADLSSIEQFSDIYIPSRDLWISDYPYLRRDFFNEVGRRLREDQQQKPRRRRRRAED
;
A
#
# COMPACT_ATOMS: atom_id res chain seq x y z
N MET A 1 -13.75 2.60 16.48
CA MET A 1 -14.91 3.31 15.92
C MET A 1 -14.76 3.31 14.42
N LEU A 2 -15.78 2.80 13.74
CA LEU A 2 -15.86 2.75 12.29
C LEU A 2 -16.82 3.83 11.79
N VAL A 3 -16.34 4.67 10.87
CA VAL A 3 -17.13 5.76 10.27
C VAL A 3 -17.20 5.53 8.76
N PRO A 4 -18.39 5.37 8.16
CA PRO A 4 -18.49 5.20 6.71
C PRO A 4 -18.00 6.46 5.99
N LEU A 5 -17.15 6.28 4.97
CA LEU A 5 -16.68 7.35 4.10
C LEU A 5 -17.61 7.46 2.90
N THR A 6 -17.94 8.70 2.51
CA THR A 6 -18.63 8.94 1.26
C THR A 6 -17.76 8.55 0.07
N ARG A 7 -18.38 8.16 -1.05
CA ARG A 7 -17.65 7.73 -2.25
C ARG A 7 -16.64 8.77 -2.73
N GLN A 8 -17.01 10.05 -2.69
CA GLN A 8 -16.12 11.16 -3.07
C GLN A 8 -14.89 11.25 -2.17
N LYS A 9 -15.05 11.13 -0.85
CA LYS A 9 -13.92 11.16 0.11
C LYS A 9 -13.03 9.94 -0.05
N PHE A 10 -13.63 8.77 -0.25
CA PHE A 10 -12.92 7.54 -0.54
C PHE A 10 -12.02 7.67 -1.78
N GLU A 11 -12.56 8.22 -2.87
CA GLU A 11 -11.84 8.41 -4.12
C GLU A 11 -10.71 9.45 -4.06
N GLN A 12 -10.79 10.40 -3.12
CA GLN A 12 -9.71 11.35 -2.84
C GLN A 12 -8.59 10.71 -2.00
N VAL A 13 -8.94 9.84 -1.06
CA VAL A 13 -8.00 9.12 -0.21
C VAL A 13 -7.24 8.03 -0.99
N ILE A 14 -7.94 7.26 -1.85
CA ILE A 14 -7.33 6.24 -2.72
C ILE A 14 -7.16 6.80 -4.14
N PRO A 15 -5.92 7.15 -4.54
CA PRO A 15 -5.64 7.84 -5.78
C PRO A 15 -5.85 6.91 -6.99
N LEU A 16 -6.39 7.44 -8.09
CA LEU A 16 -6.53 6.67 -9.34
C LEU A 16 -5.16 6.39 -9.99
N ILE A 17 -4.30 7.41 -10.00
CA ILE A 17 -2.96 7.38 -10.60
C ILE A 17 -1.93 7.20 -9.48
N ALA A 18 -0.81 6.56 -9.81
CA ALA A 18 0.33 6.37 -8.92
C ALA A 18 0.73 7.68 -8.21
N THR A 19 0.87 7.64 -6.89
CA THR A 19 1.50 8.73 -6.13
C THR A 19 3.02 8.57 -6.13
N GLY A 20 3.75 9.61 -5.74
CA GLY A 20 5.22 9.55 -5.64
C GLY A 20 5.73 8.42 -4.73
N LEU A 21 5.01 8.11 -3.64
CA LEU A 21 5.33 6.99 -2.75
C LEU A 21 5.12 5.64 -3.42
N GLN A 22 4.02 5.48 -4.18
CA GLN A 22 3.72 4.27 -4.92
C GLN A 22 4.70 4.05 -6.07
N TYR A 23 5.07 5.12 -6.77
CA TYR A 23 6.10 5.09 -7.79
C TYR A 23 7.45 4.65 -7.20
N LYS A 24 7.88 5.25 -6.09
CA LYS A 24 9.11 4.87 -5.38
C LYS A 24 9.08 3.39 -4.94
N TYR A 25 7.94 2.91 -4.46
CA TYR A 25 7.75 1.51 -4.09
C TYR A 25 8.02 0.57 -5.27
N TYR A 26 7.38 0.82 -6.41
CA TYR A 26 7.57 -0.02 -7.60
C TYR A 26 8.91 0.22 -8.31
N TRP A 27 9.55 1.37 -8.13
CA TRP A 27 10.91 1.60 -8.63
C TRP A 27 11.90 0.63 -7.98
N GLY A 28 11.77 0.44 -6.66
CA GLY A 28 12.53 -0.55 -5.92
C GLY A 28 14.05 -0.31 -5.96
N LYS A 29 14.81 -1.39 -6.08
CA LYS A 29 16.29 -1.35 -6.13
C LYS A 29 16.78 -0.93 -7.52
N PHE A 30 17.99 -0.37 -7.60
CA PHE A 30 18.62 0.02 -8.87
C PHE A 30 18.71 -1.13 -9.88
N SER A 31 18.90 -2.37 -9.40
CA SER A 31 18.87 -3.57 -10.26
C SER A 31 17.54 -3.74 -11.00
N ASN A 32 16.39 -3.41 -10.37
CA ASN A 32 15.08 -3.51 -11.01
C ASN A 32 14.92 -2.47 -12.12
N PHE A 33 15.48 -1.27 -11.91
CA PHE A 33 15.55 -0.24 -12.95
C PHE A 33 16.38 -0.73 -14.14
N LEU A 34 17.59 -1.26 -13.89
CA LEU A 34 18.47 -1.73 -14.95
C LEU A 34 17.81 -2.88 -15.75
N GLN A 35 17.18 -3.83 -15.06
CA GLN A 35 16.42 -4.91 -15.71
C GLN A 35 15.32 -4.37 -16.62
N ARG A 36 14.54 -3.39 -16.16
CA ARG A 36 13.47 -2.77 -16.98
C ARG A 36 14.02 -1.99 -18.16
N LEU A 37 15.15 -1.31 -17.99
CA LEU A 37 15.85 -0.61 -19.06
C LEU A 37 16.32 -1.60 -20.13
N LEU A 38 16.91 -2.73 -19.73
CA LEU A 38 17.32 -3.79 -20.65
C LEU A 38 16.11 -4.40 -21.39
N ILE A 39 15.01 -4.68 -20.68
CA ILE A 39 13.76 -5.14 -21.30
C ILE A 39 13.25 -4.12 -22.33
N SER A 40 13.34 -2.83 -22.01
CA SER A 40 12.94 -1.75 -22.91
C SER A 40 13.76 -1.73 -24.20
N VAL A 41 15.09 -1.88 -24.09
CA VAL A 41 15.99 -2.00 -25.26
C VAL A 41 15.64 -3.23 -26.10
N VAL A 42 15.48 -4.40 -25.46
CA VAL A 42 15.11 -5.64 -26.14
C VAL A 42 13.75 -5.50 -26.84
N ALA A 43 12.76 -4.89 -26.20
CA ALA A 43 11.43 -4.68 -26.77
C ALA A 43 11.48 -3.80 -28.03
N VAL A 44 12.31 -2.75 -28.05
CA VAL A 44 12.53 -1.93 -29.24
C VAL A 44 13.16 -2.75 -30.37
N VAL A 45 14.19 -3.56 -30.05
CA VAL A 45 14.82 -4.45 -31.05
C VAL A 45 13.80 -5.43 -31.64
N VAL A 46 12.92 -6.00 -30.82
CA VAL A 46 11.85 -6.90 -31.29
C VAL A 46 10.88 -6.16 -32.23
N VAL A 47 10.45 -4.94 -31.88
CA VAL A 47 9.57 -4.13 -32.75
C VAL A 47 10.24 -3.86 -34.10
N LEU A 48 11.54 -3.53 -34.10
CA LEU A 48 12.30 -3.31 -35.33
C LEU A 48 12.44 -4.60 -36.16
N LEU A 49 12.76 -5.73 -35.53
CA LEU A 49 12.85 -7.02 -36.22
C LEU A 49 11.52 -7.43 -36.86
N VAL A 50 10.41 -7.28 -36.15
CA VAL A 50 9.06 -7.54 -36.69
C VAL A 50 8.79 -6.64 -37.89
N THR A 51 9.15 -5.36 -37.80
CA THR A 51 8.95 -4.41 -38.92
C THR A 51 9.73 -4.83 -40.17
N VAL A 52 10.98 -5.25 -40.00
CA VAL A 52 11.84 -5.69 -41.11
C VAL A 52 11.39 -7.02 -41.71
N VAL A 53 11.04 -8.01 -40.87
CA VAL A 53 10.65 -9.36 -41.32
C VAL A 53 9.30 -9.35 -42.03
N PHE A 54 8.31 -8.61 -41.50
CA PHE A 54 6.96 -8.56 -42.06
C PHE A 54 6.75 -7.43 -43.06
N LYS A 55 7.77 -6.61 -43.33
CA LYS A 55 7.71 -5.44 -44.24
C LYS A 55 6.50 -4.54 -43.96
N LEU A 56 6.28 -4.22 -42.68
CA LEU A 56 5.15 -3.39 -42.26
C LEU A 56 5.31 -1.95 -42.75
N GLU A 57 4.36 -1.46 -43.55
CA GLU A 57 4.39 -0.09 -44.09
C GLU A 57 3.78 0.96 -43.14
N PHE A 58 3.24 0.54 -41.99
CA PHE A 58 2.63 1.43 -40.99
C PHE A 58 3.67 2.13 -40.11
N ALA A 59 4.52 2.98 -40.72
CA ALA A 59 5.61 3.68 -40.04
C ALA A 59 5.16 4.41 -38.75
N SER A 60 3.99 5.06 -38.78
CA SER A 60 3.44 5.78 -37.62
C SER A 60 3.09 4.85 -36.46
N ILE A 61 2.50 3.68 -36.72
CA ILE A 61 2.13 2.71 -35.67
C ILE A 61 3.38 2.10 -35.06
N VAL A 62 4.33 1.71 -35.91
CA VAL A 62 5.63 1.17 -35.47
C VAL A 62 6.38 2.20 -34.62
N PHE A 63 6.35 3.47 -34.99
CA PHE A 63 6.96 4.54 -34.21
C PHE A 63 6.33 4.68 -32.82
N VAL A 64 4.99 4.73 -32.74
CA VAL A 64 4.28 4.82 -31.44
C VAL A 64 4.58 3.61 -30.56
N LEU A 65 4.55 2.40 -31.12
CA LEU A 65 4.92 1.18 -30.39
C LEU A 65 6.37 1.19 -29.93
N GLY A 66 7.28 1.66 -30.78
CA GLY A 66 8.69 1.85 -30.44
C GLY A 66 8.89 2.81 -29.27
N VAL A 67 8.19 3.96 -29.27
CA VAL A 67 8.22 4.92 -28.16
C VAL A 67 7.67 4.30 -26.87
N ILE A 68 6.50 3.64 -26.93
CA ILE A 68 5.90 2.98 -25.75
C ILE A 68 6.87 1.92 -25.18
N SER A 69 7.50 1.11 -26.04
CA SER A 69 8.49 0.12 -25.63
C SER A 69 9.77 0.76 -25.07
N ALA A 70 10.27 1.84 -25.67
CA ALA A 70 11.48 2.56 -25.23
C ALA A 70 11.30 3.26 -23.86
N PHE A 71 10.07 3.64 -23.53
CA PHE A 71 9.73 4.23 -22.23
C PHE A 71 9.14 3.22 -21.24
N PHE A 72 9.17 1.91 -21.53
CA PHE A 72 8.67 0.85 -20.66
C PHE A 72 9.17 0.97 -19.22
N TRP A 73 10.46 1.26 -19.06
CA TRP A 73 11.09 1.43 -17.75
C TRP A 73 10.45 2.54 -16.90
N LEU A 74 9.90 3.57 -17.56
CA LEU A 74 9.30 4.74 -16.92
C LEU A 74 7.82 4.52 -16.58
N TRP A 75 7.02 4.06 -17.54
CA TRP A 75 5.56 3.95 -17.36
C TRP A 75 5.12 2.66 -16.66
N TYR A 76 5.91 1.58 -16.73
CA TYR A 76 5.57 0.31 -16.10
C TYR A 76 5.30 0.41 -14.58
N PRO A 77 6.17 1.07 -13.75
CA PRO A 77 5.86 1.25 -12.33
C PRO A 77 4.60 2.08 -12.08
N VAL A 78 4.28 3.07 -12.93
CA VAL A 78 3.02 3.84 -12.84
C VAL A 78 1.83 2.92 -13.12
N PHE A 79 1.93 2.09 -14.16
CA PHE A 79 0.89 1.13 -14.53
C PHE A 79 0.63 0.11 -13.41
N GLN A 80 1.69 -0.47 -12.83
CA GLN A 80 1.57 -1.42 -11.71
C GLN A 80 0.89 -0.79 -10.49
N ALA A 81 1.30 0.42 -10.10
CA ALA A 81 0.65 1.16 -9.02
C ALA A 81 -0.81 1.47 -9.32
N SER A 82 -1.11 1.92 -10.53
CA SER A 82 -2.48 2.25 -10.94
C SER A 82 -3.38 1.01 -10.95
N MET A 83 -2.86 -0.14 -11.40
CA MET A 83 -3.60 -1.40 -11.37
C MET A 83 -3.92 -1.83 -9.94
N ARG A 84 -2.95 -1.73 -9.02
CA ARG A 84 -3.16 -2.04 -7.60
C ARG A 84 -4.17 -1.09 -6.94
N ASN A 85 -4.11 0.20 -7.26
CA ASN A 85 -5.09 1.17 -6.78
C ASN A 85 -6.50 0.91 -7.34
N LEU A 86 -6.60 0.46 -8.59
CA LEU A 86 -7.87 0.10 -9.22
C LEU A 86 -8.54 -1.10 -8.52
N GLN A 87 -7.75 -2.08 -8.08
CA GLN A 87 -8.24 -3.20 -7.27
C GLN A 87 -8.89 -2.71 -5.98
N CYS A 88 -8.27 -1.75 -5.28
CA CYS A 88 -8.87 -1.14 -4.09
C CYS A 88 -10.11 -0.30 -4.42
N ARG A 89 -10.15 0.38 -5.57
CA ARG A 89 -11.31 1.19 -6.01
C ARG A 89 -12.50 0.36 -6.47
N ARG A 90 -12.30 -0.94 -6.74
CA ARG A 90 -13.36 -1.88 -7.11
C ARG A 90 -14.38 -2.08 -5.98
N TYR A 91 -13.95 -1.95 -4.73
CA TYR A 91 -14.86 -2.00 -3.58
C TYR A 91 -15.80 -0.80 -3.59
N LYS A 92 -17.08 -1.05 -3.30
CA LYS A 92 -18.14 -0.03 -3.40
C LYS A 92 -18.09 0.95 -2.23
N TYR A 93 -17.77 0.46 -1.04
CA TYR A 93 -17.82 1.22 0.20
C TYR A 93 -16.45 1.24 0.87
N GLY A 94 -16.15 2.36 1.52
CA GLY A 94 -14.97 2.53 2.36
C GLY A 94 -15.39 3.07 3.72
N GLY A 95 -14.66 2.70 4.76
CA GLY A 95 -14.83 3.22 6.11
C GLY A 95 -13.52 3.75 6.66
N PHE A 96 -13.59 4.81 7.45
CA PHE A 96 -12.49 5.26 8.29
C PHE A 96 -12.57 4.49 9.61
N PHE A 97 -11.57 3.65 9.87
CA PHE A 97 -11.47 2.89 11.11
C PHE A 97 -10.45 3.56 12.04
N ARG A 98 -10.86 3.75 13.29
CA ARG A 98 -9.98 4.21 14.37
C ARG A 98 -10.06 3.26 15.54
N GLY A 99 -8.95 2.60 15.83
CA GLY A 99 -8.80 1.66 16.93
C GLY A 99 -7.59 1.98 17.81
N ARG A 100 -7.24 1.04 18.68
CA ARG A 100 -6.00 1.01 19.43
C ARG A 100 -5.23 -0.26 19.10
N VAL A 101 -3.90 -0.15 19.10
CA VAL A 101 -3.02 -1.32 19.04
C VAL A 101 -3.25 -2.15 20.30
N LEU A 102 -3.82 -3.35 20.13
CA LEU A 102 -4.05 -4.31 21.21
C LEU A 102 -2.77 -5.07 21.49
N ASP A 103 -2.15 -5.61 20.45
CA ASP A 103 -0.88 -6.33 20.53
C ASP A 103 -0.05 -6.19 19.26
N TRP A 104 1.23 -6.56 19.34
CA TRP A 104 2.13 -6.66 18.21
C TRP A 104 3.18 -7.75 18.44
N TRP A 105 3.54 -8.46 17.37
CA TRP A 105 4.59 -9.49 17.41
C TRP A 105 5.35 -9.56 16.08
N ILE A 106 6.52 -10.19 16.09
CA ILE A 106 7.37 -10.35 14.90
C ILE A 106 7.34 -11.80 14.47
N THR A 107 7.12 -12.04 13.18
CA THR A 107 7.20 -13.36 12.56
C THR A 107 8.26 -13.35 11.47
N ASP A 108 8.98 -14.45 11.31
CA ASP A 108 9.89 -14.65 10.19
C ASP A 108 9.14 -15.34 9.04
N GLN A 109 9.03 -14.70 7.87
CA GLN A 109 8.49 -15.35 6.67
C GLN A 109 9.63 -15.89 5.81
N LEU A 110 9.59 -17.19 5.50
CA LEU A 110 10.49 -17.83 4.55
C LEU A 110 10.10 -17.39 3.13
N MET A 111 10.89 -16.49 2.52
CA MET A 111 10.62 -15.99 1.17
C MET A 111 11.14 -16.91 0.06
N GLY A 112 11.96 -17.91 0.41
CA GLY A 112 12.45 -18.93 -0.49
C GLY A 112 13.80 -19.51 -0.05
N LYS A 113 14.14 -20.68 -0.60
CA LYS A 113 15.46 -21.30 -0.49
C LYS A 113 16.22 -21.00 -1.77
N GLN A 114 17.34 -20.28 -1.69
CA GLN A 114 18.25 -20.14 -2.82
C GLN A 114 19.48 -21.01 -2.57
N GLU A 115 19.68 -22.01 -3.42
CA GLU A 115 20.93 -22.77 -3.48
C GLU A 115 21.98 -21.88 -4.18
N THR A 116 22.98 -21.43 -3.42
CA THR A 116 24.11 -20.63 -3.92
C THR A 116 25.39 -21.37 -3.62
N VAL A 117 26.34 -21.32 -4.53
CA VAL A 117 27.64 -21.97 -4.36
C VAL A 117 28.58 -21.01 -3.62
N ASN A 118 29.20 -21.45 -2.52
CA ASN A 118 30.22 -20.67 -1.82
C ASN A 118 31.49 -20.57 -2.70
N SER A 119 32.36 -19.61 -2.42
CA SER A 119 33.71 -19.45 -2.98
C SER A 119 34.60 -20.71 -3.01
N LYS A 120 34.20 -21.77 -2.29
CA LYS A 120 34.85 -23.10 -2.26
C LYS A 120 34.19 -24.17 -3.16
N GLY A 121 33.13 -23.83 -3.91
CA GLY A 121 32.43 -24.78 -4.78
C GLY A 121 31.33 -25.61 -4.09
N GLU A 122 31.06 -25.38 -2.80
CA GLU A 122 30.03 -26.10 -2.04
C GLU A 122 28.65 -25.43 -2.20
N LEU A 123 27.61 -26.24 -2.45
CA LEU A 123 26.22 -25.78 -2.48
C LEU A 123 25.78 -25.40 -1.06
N VAL A 124 25.46 -24.13 -0.85
CA VAL A 124 24.91 -23.58 0.39
C VAL A 124 23.48 -23.12 0.14
N ILE A 125 22.54 -23.67 0.90
CA ILE A 125 21.15 -23.20 0.90
C ILE A 125 21.09 -21.92 1.75
N VAL A 126 20.99 -20.77 1.10
CA VAL A 126 20.74 -19.50 1.77
C VAL A 126 19.23 -19.32 1.87
N GLU A 127 18.71 -19.46 3.09
CA GLU A 127 17.30 -19.17 3.39
C GLU A 127 17.11 -17.66 3.50
N ASN A 128 16.40 -17.07 2.54
CA ASN A 128 16.06 -15.66 2.59
C ASN A 128 14.83 -15.48 3.50
N ARG A 129 15.07 -15.10 4.75
CA ARG A 129 14.03 -14.83 5.75
C ARG A 129 13.79 -13.33 5.84
N GLU A 130 12.56 -12.89 5.57
CA GLU A 130 12.16 -11.50 5.80
C GLU A 130 11.35 -11.41 7.10
N LYS A 131 11.78 -10.53 8.00
CA LYS A 131 11.06 -10.28 9.26
C LYS A 131 9.81 -9.46 8.96
N GLN A 132 8.68 -9.88 9.49
CA GLN A 132 7.41 -9.18 9.41
C GLN A 132 6.95 -8.75 10.79
N ILE A 133 6.29 -7.61 10.84
CA ILE A 133 5.54 -7.17 12.02
C ILE A 133 4.07 -7.50 11.81
N ASN A 134 3.46 -8.07 12.84
CA ASN A 134 2.04 -8.33 12.93
C ASN A 134 1.47 -7.40 14.00
N LEU A 135 0.33 -6.81 13.71
CA LEU A 135 -0.33 -5.82 14.56
C LEU A 135 -1.78 -6.23 14.70
N GLU A 136 -2.24 -6.31 15.94
CA GLU A 136 -3.65 -6.45 16.25
C GLU A 136 -4.19 -5.07 16.64
N VAL A 137 -5.15 -4.57 15.89
CA VAL A 137 -5.80 -3.28 16.15
C VAL A 137 -7.28 -3.52 16.40
N GLY A 138 -7.76 -3.10 17.55
CA GLY A 138 -9.15 -3.25 17.94
C GLY A 138 -9.81 -1.94 18.34
N ASP A 139 -11.13 -1.92 18.33
CA ASP A 139 -11.88 -0.79 18.86
C ASP A 139 -12.78 -1.15 20.05
N GLU A 140 -13.43 -0.12 20.60
CA GLU A 140 -14.31 -0.25 21.77
C GLU A 140 -15.62 -1.02 21.46
N THR A 141 -15.90 -1.34 20.19
CA THR A 141 -17.07 -2.13 19.77
C THR A 141 -16.77 -3.63 19.71
N GLY A 142 -15.51 -4.03 19.94
CA GLY A 142 -15.06 -5.42 19.86
C GLY A 142 -14.63 -5.85 18.45
N PHE A 143 -14.56 -4.92 17.49
CA PHE A 143 -14.06 -5.20 16.16
C PHE A 143 -12.52 -5.17 16.17
N THR A 144 -11.88 -6.25 15.71
CA THR A 144 -10.42 -6.41 15.65
C THR A 144 -9.94 -6.69 14.23
N ILE A 145 -8.75 -6.19 13.91
CA ILE A 145 -8.05 -6.40 12.64
C ILE A 145 -6.64 -6.87 12.94
N GLU A 146 -6.24 -7.96 12.29
CA GLU A 146 -4.85 -8.37 12.22
C GLU A 146 -4.21 -7.81 10.94
N PHE A 147 -3.05 -7.18 11.08
CA PHE A 147 -2.34 -6.54 9.98
C PHE A 147 -0.88 -6.98 9.95
N VAL A 148 -0.41 -7.37 8.76
CA VAL A 148 0.95 -7.86 8.55
C VAL A 148 1.68 -6.92 7.60
N ALA A 149 2.91 -6.54 7.97
CA ALA A 149 3.77 -5.71 7.12
C ALA A 149 5.25 -6.07 7.28
N PRO A 150 6.11 -5.75 6.29
CA PRO A 150 7.55 -5.90 6.43
C PRO A 150 8.09 -5.10 7.63
N LEU A 151 8.95 -5.72 8.44
CA LEU A 151 9.53 -5.06 9.61
C LEU A 151 10.52 -3.97 9.17
N ARG A 152 10.25 -2.73 9.55
CA ARG A 152 11.13 -1.57 9.30
C ARG A 152 11.69 -1.04 10.62
N PRO A 153 12.89 -0.43 10.64
CA PRO A 153 13.45 0.17 11.86
C PRO A 153 12.51 1.16 12.56
N ALA A 154 11.71 1.89 11.79
CA ALA A 154 10.72 2.84 12.29
C ALA A 154 9.61 2.17 13.14
N HIS A 155 9.37 0.87 12.99
CA HIS A 155 8.32 0.15 13.73
C HIS A 155 8.68 -0.10 15.20
N LYS A 156 9.93 0.13 15.62
CA LYS A 156 10.37 -0.06 17.02
C LYS A 156 9.64 0.83 18.04
N VAL A 157 9.00 1.91 17.59
CA VAL A 157 8.28 2.87 18.45
C VAL A 157 6.83 2.48 18.72
N ILE A 158 6.37 1.35 18.15
CA ILE A 158 5.00 0.87 18.31
C ILE A 158 4.83 0.30 19.71
N THR A 159 3.76 0.73 20.38
CA THR A 159 3.41 0.25 21.72
C THR A 159 1.92 -0.01 21.80
N ARG A 160 1.51 -0.95 22.65
CA ARG A 160 0.11 -1.20 22.96
C ARG A 160 -0.58 0.09 23.44
N GLY A 161 -1.86 0.23 23.12
CA GLY A 161 -2.68 1.39 23.48
C GLY A 161 -2.54 2.61 22.54
N GLN A 162 -1.58 2.62 21.62
CA GLN A 162 -1.48 3.68 20.61
C GLN A 162 -2.72 3.71 19.72
N ILE A 163 -3.18 4.91 19.36
CA ILE A 163 -4.27 5.08 18.40
C ILE A 163 -3.75 4.71 17.02
N ALA A 164 -4.49 3.85 16.33
CA ALA A 164 -4.23 3.44 14.96
C ALA A 164 -5.45 3.80 14.09
N GLU A 165 -5.18 4.41 12.94
CA GLU A 165 -6.17 4.88 11.99
C GLU A 165 -5.89 4.25 10.62
N MET A 166 -6.93 3.81 9.92
CA MET A 166 -6.80 3.22 8.59
C MET A 166 -8.09 3.38 7.78
N VAL A 167 -8.01 3.20 6.47
CA VAL A 167 -9.21 2.98 5.65
C VAL A 167 -9.46 1.49 5.48
N VAL A 168 -10.70 1.09 5.70
CA VAL A 168 -11.20 -0.25 5.47
C VAL A 168 -12.13 -0.26 4.25
N LEU A 169 -12.13 -1.34 3.49
CA LEU A 169 -12.84 -1.48 2.23
C LEU A 169 -13.84 -2.62 2.32
N SER A 170 -15.04 -2.39 1.81
CA SER A 170 -16.11 -3.39 1.81
C SER A 170 -16.98 -3.30 0.56
N ASN A 171 -17.59 -4.42 0.22
CA ASN A 171 -18.67 -4.47 -0.76
C ASN A 171 -20.06 -4.23 -0.16
N ARG A 172 -20.17 -4.16 1.17
CA ARG A 172 -21.42 -3.92 1.89
C ARG A 172 -21.47 -2.49 2.48
N ALA A 173 -22.65 -1.89 2.45
CA ALA A 173 -22.87 -0.50 2.88
C ALA A 173 -22.75 -0.33 4.41
N ASP A 174 -23.09 -1.39 5.16
CA ASP A 174 -23.03 -1.45 6.61
C ASP A 174 -21.61 -1.72 7.14
N LEU A 175 -20.64 -2.00 6.24
CA LEU A 175 -19.27 -2.40 6.57
C LEU A 175 -19.20 -3.62 7.52
N SER A 176 -20.22 -4.49 7.51
CA SER A 176 -20.27 -5.69 8.36
C SER A 176 -19.19 -6.71 8.04
N SER A 177 -18.76 -6.73 6.77
CA SER A 177 -17.66 -7.57 6.29
C SER A 177 -16.60 -6.68 5.68
N ILE A 178 -15.42 -6.64 6.28
CA ILE A 178 -14.27 -5.91 5.72
C ILE A 178 -13.47 -6.88 4.85
N GLU A 179 -13.30 -6.51 3.58
CA GLU A 179 -12.64 -7.33 2.57
C GLU A 179 -11.14 -7.01 2.50
N GLN A 180 -10.79 -5.74 2.69
CA GLN A 180 -9.43 -5.25 2.50
C GLN A 180 -9.18 -4.05 3.42
N PHE A 181 -7.95 -3.95 3.91
CA PHE A 181 -7.47 -2.83 4.71
C PHE A 181 -6.34 -2.12 3.94
N SER A 182 -6.18 -0.82 4.21
CA SER A 182 -5.14 0.03 3.64
C SER A 182 -3.96 0.21 4.62
N ASP A 183 -3.22 1.31 4.54
CA ASP A 183 -2.14 1.61 5.49
C ASP A 183 -2.67 1.86 6.90
N ILE A 184 -1.91 1.40 7.90
CA ILE A 184 -2.10 1.80 9.30
C ILE A 184 -1.28 3.06 9.55
N TYR A 185 -1.96 4.10 10.04
CA TYR A 185 -1.34 5.34 10.51
C TYR A 185 -1.43 5.42 12.03
N ILE A 186 -0.29 5.65 12.69
CA ILE A 186 -0.19 5.91 14.13
C ILE A 186 0.16 7.40 14.33
N PRO A 187 -0.82 8.25 14.65
CA PRO A 187 -0.63 9.70 14.66
C PRO A 187 0.33 10.19 15.74
N SER A 188 0.42 9.49 16.87
CA SER A 188 1.29 9.90 17.99
C SER A 188 2.78 9.84 17.67
N ARG A 189 3.15 9.12 16.62
CA ARG A 189 4.54 8.89 16.19
C ARG A 189 4.78 9.28 14.71
N ASP A 190 3.78 9.85 14.04
CA ASP A 190 3.75 10.05 12.58
C ASP A 190 4.22 8.81 11.80
N LEU A 191 3.74 7.63 12.21
CA LEU A 191 4.21 6.36 11.70
C LEU A 191 3.21 5.74 10.74
N TRP A 192 3.68 5.38 9.55
CA TRP A 192 2.91 4.66 8.53
C TRP A 192 3.43 3.24 8.39
N ILE A 193 2.52 2.28 8.52
CA ILE A 193 2.80 0.86 8.47
C ILE A 193 2.00 0.27 7.32
N SER A 194 2.71 -0.22 6.32
CA SER A 194 2.11 -0.87 5.16
C SER A 194 3.07 -1.75 4.40
N ASP A 195 2.50 -2.79 3.78
CA ASP A 195 3.14 -3.55 2.71
C ASP A 195 3.26 -2.71 1.44
N TYR A 196 2.26 -1.87 1.16
CA TYR A 196 2.21 -0.95 0.02
C TYR A 196 1.52 0.38 0.39
N PRO A 197 2.02 1.55 -0.06
CA PRO A 197 1.41 2.85 0.25
C PRO A 197 0.12 3.09 -0.54
N TYR A 198 -1.02 2.57 -0.07
CA TYR A 198 -2.32 2.74 -0.72
C TYR A 198 -2.85 4.16 -0.59
N LEU A 199 -2.67 4.78 0.57
CA LEU A 199 -3.30 6.05 0.92
C LEU A 199 -2.50 7.26 0.45
N ARG A 200 -3.22 8.28 -0.03
CA ARG A 200 -2.66 9.61 -0.17
C ARG A 200 -2.57 10.27 1.21
N ARG A 201 -1.36 10.24 1.78
CA ARG A 201 -1.10 10.56 3.19
C ARG A 201 -1.45 11.99 3.59
N ASP A 202 -1.23 12.94 2.69
CA ASP A 202 -1.61 14.35 2.83
C ASP A 202 -3.12 14.50 3.09
N PHE A 203 -3.93 13.90 2.22
CA PHE A 203 -5.38 14.01 2.29
C PHE A 203 -5.95 13.17 3.45
N PHE A 204 -5.40 11.99 3.70
CA PHE A 204 -5.81 11.15 4.82
C PHE A 204 -5.59 11.84 6.17
N ASN A 205 -4.42 12.47 6.37
CA ASN A 205 -4.13 13.22 7.58
C ASN A 205 -5.11 14.36 7.80
N GLU A 206 -5.51 15.06 6.74
CA GLU A 206 -6.51 16.12 6.82
C GLU A 206 -7.89 15.59 7.23
N VAL A 207 -8.34 14.48 6.63
CA VAL A 207 -9.60 13.82 7.01
C VAL A 207 -9.55 13.36 8.48
N GLY A 208 -8.45 12.72 8.88
CA GLY A 208 -8.26 12.26 10.26
C GLY A 208 -8.18 13.39 11.28
N ARG A 209 -7.67 14.57 10.90
CA ARG A 209 -7.66 15.76 11.77
C ARG A 209 -9.06 16.32 11.96
N ARG A 210 -9.82 16.52 10.88
CA ARG A 210 -11.20 17.02 10.93
C ARG A 210 -12.12 16.12 11.76
N LEU A 211 -12.03 14.81 11.56
CA LEU A 211 -12.81 13.83 12.35
C LEU A 211 -12.46 13.86 13.85
N ARG A 212 -11.22 14.23 14.21
CA ARG A 212 -10.81 14.39 15.61
C ARG A 212 -11.32 15.70 16.22
N GLU A 213 -11.28 16.79 15.47
CA GLU A 213 -11.78 18.10 15.89
C GLU A 213 -13.30 18.06 16.15
N ASP A 214 -14.07 17.44 15.24
CA ASP A 214 -15.53 17.26 15.38
C ASP A 214 -15.90 16.45 16.63
N GLN A 215 -15.07 15.48 17.02
CA GLN A 215 -15.27 14.70 18.24
C GLN A 215 -14.95 15.50 19.51
N GLN A 216 -13.96 16.39 19.47
CA GLN A 216 -13.58 17.23 20.62
C GLN A 216 -14.60 18.36 20.86
N GLN A 217 -15.27 18.84 19.81
CA GLN A 217 -16.30 19.88 19.91
C GLN A 217 -17.65 19.39 20.44
N LYS A 218 -17.92 18.07 20.47
CA LYS A 218 -19.10 17.56 21.19
C LYS A 218 -18.94 17.89 22.68
N PRO A 219 -19.83 18.71 23.29
CA PRO A 219 -19.70 19.05 24.69
C PRO A 219 -19.72 17.73 25.47
N ARG A 220 -18.66 17.47 26.24
CA ARG A 220 -18.72 16.49 27.33
C ARG A 220 -19.93 16.87 28.15
N ARG A 221 -21.05 16.16 27.99
CA ARG A 221 -22.25 16.33 28.82
C ARG A 221 -21.73 16.31 30.25
N ARG A 222 -21.69 17.48 30.88
CA ARG A 222 -21.37 17.63 32.30
C ARG A 222 -22.26 16.62 32.99
N ARG A 223 -21.64 15.58 33.54
CA ARG A 223 -22.25 14.66 34.47
C ARG A 223 -22.83 15.59 35.54
N ARG A 224 -24.14 15.84 35.50
CA ARG A 224 -24.83 16.51 36.60
C ARG A 224 -24.52 15.63 37.81
N ARG A 225 -23.64 16.12 38.69
CA ARG A 225 -23.66 15.71 40.08
C ARG A 225 -25.07 16.03 40.54
N ALA A 226 -25.89 15.01 40.70
CA ALA A 226 -26.93 15.05 41.70
C ALA A 226 -26.18 14.86 43.02
N GLU A 227 -25.81 15.97 43.64
CA GLU A 227 -25.58 16.06 45.07
C GLU A 227 -26.95 16.41 45.67
N ASP A 228 -27.38 15.55 46.59
CA ASP A 228 -28.41 15.63 47.64
C ASP A 228 -29.86 16.04 47.28
#